data_AF-A0A2V4B1M5-F1
#
_entry.id   AF-A0A2V4B1M5-F1
#
_cell.length_a   1.000
_cell.length_b   1.000
_cell.length_c   1.000
_cell.angle_alpha   90.00
_cell.angle_beta   90.00
_cell.angle_gamma   90.00
#
_symmetry.space_group_name_H-M   'P 1'
#
loop_
_entity.id
_entity.type
_entity.pdbx_description
1 polymer ?
#
loop_
_entity_poly.entity_id
_entity_poly.type
_entity_poly.pdbx_seq_one_letter_code
_entity_poly.pdbx_strand_id
1 'polypeptide(L)'
;MAGRDPIVTPLQAAVHRTLDEISRGLDGTTPPLGAEFTRRTSARLVEALRAVLAEHRLDASGHCELCHGRRSWFAMRRRGPLPCRAYLAAQLALGAAQEDATTSLPAARHHHHRRSGANLHFAS
;
A
#
# COMPACT_ATOMS: atom_id res chain seq x y z
N MET A 1 9.72 -4.23 24.30
CA MET A 1 8.28 -4.54 24.15
C MET A 1 8.13 -5.38 22.90
N ALA A 2 7.95 -6.69 23.07
CA ALA A 2 7.76 -7.61 21.95
C ALA A 2 6.41 -7.28 21.29
N GLY A 3 6.47 -6.71 20.08
CA GLY A 3 5.29 -6.50 19.25
C GLY A 3 4.63 -7.86 19.04
N ARG A 4 3.35 -7.97 19.40
CA ARG A 4 2.52 -9.13 19.06
C ARG A 4 2.65 -9.33 17.55
N ASP A 5 3.22 -10.44 17.12
CA ASP A 5 3.14 -10.83 15.72
C ASP A 5 1.64 -10.87 15.36
N PRO A 6 1.21 -10.12 14.33
CA PRO A 6 -0.17 -10.22 13.89
C PRO A 6 -0.41 -11.69 13.53
N ILE A 7 -1.56 -12.25 13.93
CA ILE A 7 -1.92 -13.62 13.56
C ILE A 7 -2.10 -13.65 12.04
N VAL A 8 -1.02 -13.95 11.33
CA VAL A 8 -0.99 -14.07 9.88
C VAL A 8 -1.65 -15.40 9.54
N THR A 9 -2.71 -15.36 8.74
CA THR A 9 -3.34 -16.59 8.26
C THR A 9 -2.35 -17.38 7.39
N PRO A 10 -2.44 -18.72 7.31
CA PRO A 10 -1.54 -19.51 6.46
C PRO A 10 -1.51 -19.02 5.00
N LEU A 11 -2.66 -18.58 4.47
CA LEU A 11 -2.77 -17.98 3.14
C LEU A 11 -1.95 -16.69 3.04
N GLN A 12 -2.12 -15.77 4.00
CA GLN A 12 -1.40 -14.51 4.00
C GLN A 12 0.12 -14.73 4.11
N ALA A 13 0.56 -15.70 4.93
CA ALA A 13 1.97 -16.05 5.07
C ALA A 13 2.55 -16.61 3.77
N ALA A 14 1.80 -17.47 3.06
CA ALA A 14 2.23 -18.03 1.78
C ALA A 14 2.36 -16.96 0.68
N VAL A 15 1.43 -16.00 0.64
CA VAL A 15 1.48 -14.87 -0.30
C VAL A 15 2.70 -13.99 -0.01
N HIS A 16 2.93 -13.60 1.25
CA HIS A 16 4.10 -12.78 1.61
C HIS A 16 5.42 -13.48 1.28
N ARG A 17 5.55 -14.77 1.60
CA ARG A 17 6.75 -15.54 1.26
C ARG A 17 7.03 -15.52 -0.25
N THR A 18 5.98 -15.69 -1.06
CA THR A 18 6.11 -15.66 -2.54
C THR A 18 6.57 -14.28 -3.03
N LEU A 19 6.06 -13.20 -2.45
CA LEU A 19 6.48 -11.84 -2.79
C LEU A 19 7.95 -11.58 -2.40
N ASP A 20 8.38 -12.07 -1.24
CA ASP A 20 9.76 -11.95 -0.76
C ASP A 20 10.75 -12.74 -1.64
N GLU A 21 10.34 -13.92 -2.12
CA GLU A 21 11.12 -14.70 -3.09
C GLU A 21 11.28 -13.95 -4.43
N ILE A 22 10.20 -13.34 -4.92
CA ILE A 22 10.24 -12.52 -6.13
C ILE A 22 11.17 -11.31 -5.94
N SER A 23 11.06 -10.58 -4.82
CA SER A 23 11.91 -9.42 -4.53
C SER A 23 13.39 -9.81 -4.49
N ARG A 24 13.75 -10.85 -3.73
CA ARG A 24 15.14 -11.34 -3.64
C ARG A 24 15.71 -11.80 -4.98
N GLY A 25 14.85 -12.29 -5.87
CA GLY A 25 15.24 -12.64 -7.23
C GLY A 25 15.57 -11.42 -8.09
N LEU A 26 14.86 -10.31 -7.89
CA LEU A 26 15.07 -9.06 -8.63
C LEU A 26 16.26 -8.25 -8.09
N ASP A 27 16.50 -8.28 -6.78
CA ASP A 27 17.56 -7.50 -6.10
C ASP A 27 19.00 -8.05 -6.32
N GLY A 28 19.17 -9.09 -7.13
CA GLY A 28 20.48 -9.61 -7.53
C GLY A 28 21.27 -10.31 -6.42
N THR A 29 20.69 -10.53 -5.24
CA THR A 29 21.28 -11.34 -4.15
C THR A 29 21.34 -12.84 -4.52
N THR A 30 20.71 -13.20 -5.63
CA THR A 30 20.72 -14.52 -6.29
C THR A 30 21.35 -14.31 -7.68
N PRO A 31 22.16 -15.24 -8.23
CA PRO A 31 22.80 -15.08 -9.54
C PRO A 31 21.82 -14.57 -10.62
N PRO A 32 22.29 -13.75 -11.58
CA PRO A 32 21.43 -12.95 -12.44
C PRO A 32 20.37 -13.83 -13.08
N LEU A 33 19.12 -13.60 -12.67
CA LEU A 33 17.99 -14.27 -13.27
C LEU A 33 17.89 -13.80 -14.72
N GLY A 34 17.95 -14.74 -15.66
CA GLY A 34 17.89 -14.41 -17.09
C GLY A 34 16.63 -13.63 -17.44
N ALA A 35 16.69 -12.82 -18.50
CA ALA A 35 15.60 -11.94 -18.95
C ALA A 35 14.22 -12.64 -19.04
N GLU A 36 14.20 -13.93 -19.36
CA GLU A 36 12.99 -14.75 -19.42
C GLU A 36 12.31 -14.94 -18.05
N PHE A 37 13.09 -15.07 -16.96
CA PHE A 37 12.54 -15.14 -15.61
C PHE A 37 11.87 -13.81 -15.25
N THR A 38 12.56 -12.69 -15.46
CA THR A 38 12.04 -11.35 -15.17
C THR A 38 10.74 -11.08 -15.93
N ARG A 39 10.69 -11.47 -17.22
CA ARG A 39 9.50 -11.33 -18.06
C ARG A 39 8.31 -12.16 -17.55
N ARG A 40 8.54 -13.41 -17.16
CA ARG A 40 7.48 -14.27 -16.62
C ARG A 40 6.98 -13.79 -15.26
N THR A 41 7.89 -13.35 -14.39
CA THR A 41 7.55 -12.87 -13.05
C THR A 41 6.80 -11.56 -13.10
N SER A 42 7.20 -10.60 -13.95
CA SER A 42 6.46 -9.36 -14.15
C SER A 42 5.05 -9.61 -14.72
N ALA A 43 4.92 -10.51 -15.71
CA ALA A 43 3.62 -10.89 -16.24
C ALA A 43 2.69 -11.47 -15.15
N ARG A 44 3.23 -12.35 -14.29
CA ARG A 44 2.47 -12.92 -13.16
C ARG A 44 2.01 -11.84 -12.16
N LEU A 45 2.88 -10.89 -11.82
CA LEU A 45 2.52 -9.78 -10.91
C LEU A 45 1.44 -8.88 -11.51
N VAL A 46 1.52 -8.57 -12.80
CA VAL A 46 0.51 -7.78 -13.50
C VAL A 46 -0.85 -8.49 -13.49
N GLU A 47 -0.88 -9.79 -13.79
CA GLU A 47 -2.12 -10.57 -13.75
C GLU A 47 -2.70 -10.68 -12.33
N ALA A 48 -1.87 -10.89 -11.32
CA ALA A 48 -2.31 -10.89 -9.92
C ALA A 48 -2.92 -9.54 -9.51
N LEU A 49 -2.27 -8.43 -9.88
CA LEU A 49 -2.79 -7.09 -9.60
C LEU A 49 -4.11 -6.83 -10.33
N ARG A 50 -4.23 -7.22 -11.60
CA ARG A 50 -5.47 -7.13 -12.38
C ARG A 50 -6.60 -7.92 -11.72
N ALA A 51 -6.32 -9.16 -11.30
CA ALA A 51 -7.31 -9.99 -10.62
C ALA A 51 -7.81 -9.34 -9.32
N VAL A 52 -6.90 -8.82 -8.49
CA VAL A 52 -7.27 -8.12 -7.26
C VAL A 52 -8.09 -6.86 -7.55
N LEU A 53 -7.67 -6.05 -8.52
CA LEU A 53 -8.38 -4.81 -8.88
C LEU A 53 -9.75 -5.09 -9.54
N ALA A 54 -9.92 -6.21 -10.25
CA ALA A 54 -11.18 -6.59 -10.87
C ALA A 54 -12.31 -6.79 -9.85
N GLU A 55 -11.98 -7.16 -8.62
CA GLU A 55 -12.97 -7.24 -7.52
C GLU A 55 -13.51 -5.86 -7.13
N HIS A 56 -12.74 -4.79 -7.39
CA HIS A 56 -13.14 -3.43 -7.09
C HIS A 56 -13.94 -2.80 -8.23
N ARG A 57 -15.25 -3.08 -8.27
CA ARG A 57 -16.18 -2.37 -9.15
C ARG A 57 -16.23 -0.88 -8.78
N LEU A 58 -15.89 -0.02 -9.75
CA LEU A 58 -15.96 1.43 -9.62
C LEU A 58 -17.27 1.96 -10.21
N ASP A 59 -17.87 2.97 -9.58
CA ASP A 59 -18.94 3.76 -10.19
C ASP A 59 -18.38 4.93 -11.04
N ALA A 60 -19.27 5.70 -11.65
CA ALA A 60 -18.90 6.87 -12.47
C ALA A 60 -18.15 7.97 -11.69
N SER A 61 -18.20 7.95 -10.35
CA SER A 61 -17.49 8.88 -9.47
C SER A 61 -16.16 8.30 -8.93
N GLY A 62 -15.78 7.09 -9.34
CA GLY A 62 -14.59 6.39 -8.84
C GLY A 62 -14.77 5.74 -7.47
N HIS A 63 -16.01 5.61 -7.00
CA HIS A 63 -16.37 4.98 -5.73
C HIS A 63 -16.39 3.45 -5.86
N CYS A 64 -15.97 2.76 -4.81
CA CYS A 64 -16.02 1.30 -4.71
C CYS A 64 -16.76 0.87 -3.44
N GLU A 65 -17.82 0.08 -3.61
CA GLU A 65 -18.64 -0.42 -2.51
C GLU A 65 -17.87 -1.34 -1.57
N LEU A 66 -16.89 -2.12 -2.04
CA LEU A 66 -16.05 -2.94 -1.18
C LEU A 66 -15.19 -2.10 -0.23
N CYS A 67 -14.65 -0.99 -0.72
CA CYS A 67 -13.79 -0.11 0.08
C CYS A 67 -14.58 0.80 1.03
N HIS A 68 -15.84 1.10 0.70
CA HIS A 68 -16.63 2.12 1.40
C HIS A 68 -17.98 1.63 1.96
N GLY A 69 -18.38 0.38 1.71
CA GLY A 69 -19.71 -0.18 2.00
C GLY A 69 -20.13 -0.30 3.46
N ARG A 70 -19.32 0.23 4.40
CA ARG A 70 -19.66 0.37 5.83
C ARG A 70 -19.24 1.71 6.44
N ARG A 71 -18.86 2.70 5.63
CA ARG A 71 -18.53 4.03 6.17
C ARG A 71 -19.83 4.70 6.59
N SER A 72 -20.01 4.83 7.90
CA SER A 72 -21.10 5.58 8.54
C SER A 72 -21.43 6.82 7.71
N TRP A 73 -22.71 6.97 7.36
CA TRP A 73 -23.26 8.11 6.64
C TRP A 73 -22.79 9.48 7.22
N PHE A 74 -22.47 9.51 8.52
CA PHE A 74 -21.90 10.68 9.20
C PHE A 74 -20.46 11.04 8.77
N ALA A 75 -19.64 10.07 8.35
CA ALA A 75 -18.29 10.29 7.85
C ALA A 75 -18.26 10.77 6.39
N MET A 76 -19.33 10.48 5.63
CA MET A 76 -19.49 10.90 4.23
C MET A 76 -19.92 12.37 4.12
N ARG A 77 -20.69 12.90 5.08
CA ARG A 77 -21.14 14.31 5.08
C ARG A 77 -20.02 15.36 5.19
N ARG A 78 -18.81 14.99 5.62
CA ARG A 78 -17.67 15.95 5.79
C ARG A 78 -16.47 15.67 4.90
N ARG A 79 -16.49 14.62 4.09
CA ARG A 79 -15.37 14.25 3.21
C ARG A 79 -15.93 14.00 1.82
N GLY A 80 -15.44 14.74 0.83
CA GLY A 80 -15.81 14.57 -0.58
C GLY A 80 -15.60 13.14 -1.10
N PRO A 81 -16.01 12.84 -2.34
CA PRO A 81 -15.90 11.51 -2.92
C PRO A 81 -14.44 11.06 -2.85
N LEU A 82 -14.18 10.03 -2.05
CA LEU A 82 -12.85 9.45 -1.90
C LEU A 82 -12.72 8.32 -2.93
N PRO A 83 -11.62 8.27 -3.71
CA PRO A 83 -11.42 7.23 -4.70
C PRO A 83 -11.35 5.84 -4.05
N CYS A 84 -11.50 4.79 -4.85
CA CYS A 84 -11.27 3.42 -4.39
C CYS A 84 -9.87 3.26 -3.79
N ARG A 85 -9.80 2.67 -2.59
CA ARG A 85 -8.54 2.53 -1.85
C ARG A 85 -7.54 1.62 -2.55
N ALA A 86 -8.00 0.54 -3.18
CA ALA A 86 -7.13 -0.39 -3.88
C ALA A 86 -6.50 0.24 -5.13
N TYR A 87 -7.30 0.94 -5.95
CA TYR A 87 -6.80 1.67 -7.10
C TYR A 87 -5.86 2.81 -6.70
N LEU A 88 -6.17 3.55 -5.63
CA LEU A 88 -5.27 4.57 -5.10
C LEU A 88 -3.94 3.98 -4.62
N ALA A 89 -3.98 2.86 -3.88
CA ALA A 89 -2.77 2.20 -3.41
C ALA A 89 -1.92 1.68 -4.59
N ALA A 90 -2.56 1.10 -5.61
CA ALA A 90 -1.88 0.67 -6.83
C ALA A 90 -1.25 1.86 -7.56
N GLN A 91 -1.96 2.98 -7.70
CA GLN A 91 -1.42 4.20 -8.30
C GLN A 91 -0.20 4.72 -7.53
N LEU A 92 -0.24 4.76 -6.20
CA LEU A 92 0.89 5.22 -5.40
C LEU A 92 2.09 4.27 -5.52
N ALA A 93 1.87 2.96 -5.49
CA ALA A 93 2.95 1.98 -5.61
C ALA A 93 3.60 1.97 -7.01
N LEU A 94 2.79 2.08 -8.08
CA LEU A 94 3.29 2.13 -9.46
C LEU A 94 3.87 3.51 -9.81
N GLY A 95 3.30 4.59 -9.27
CA GLY A 95 3.76 5.96 -9.47
C GLY A 95 5.06 6.26 -8.72
N ALA A 96 5.22 5.77 -7.49
CA ALA A 96 6.50 5.83 -6.78
C ALA A 96 7.60 5.06 -7.53
N ALA A 97 7.26 3.93 -8.16
CA ALA A 97 8.20 3.16 -8.97
C ALA A 97 8.68 3.91 -10.25
N GLN A 98 7.97 4.96 -10.69
CA GLN A 98 8.45 5.82 -11.79
C GLN A 98 9.44 6.89 -11.34
N GLU A 99 9.41 7.30 -10.07
CA GLU A 99 10.36 8.27 -9.50
C GLU A 99 11.70 7.59 -9.14
N ASP A 100 11.70 6.30 -8.79
CA ASP A 100 12.93 5.57 -8.47
C ASP A 100 13.85 5.28 -9.69
N ALA A 101 13.32 5.38 -10.92
CA ALA A 101 14.12 5.24 -12.15
C ALA A 101 14.74 6.57 -12.62
N THR A 102 14.30 7.71 -12.08
CA THR A 102 14.85 9.02 -12.43
C THR A 102 14.66 9.98 -11.27
N THR A 103 15.77 10.34 -10.64
CA THR A 103 15.94 11.56 -9.84
C THR A 103 15.45 11.46 -8.39
N SER A 104 16.45 11.36 -7.50
CA SER A 104 16.40 11.87 -6.13
C SER A 104 15.74 13.25 -6.06
N LEU A 105 14.52 13.34 -5.51
CA LEU A 105 13.86 14.59 -5.13
C LEU A 105 13.35 14.51 -3.68
N PRO A 106 13.28 15.65 -2.98
CA PRO A 106 13.50 15.71 -1.54
C PRO A 106 12.29 15.25 -0.73
N ALA A 107 12.60 14.54 0.36
CA ALA A 107 11.66 14.08 1.37
C ALA A 107 10.60 15.13 1.71
N ALA A 108 9.34 14.79 1.46
CA ALA A 108 8.19 15.57 1.88
C ALA A 108 8.28 15.86 3.39
N ARG A 109 8.33 17.14 3.73
CA ARG A 109 8.39 17.63 5.11
C ARG A 109 7.12 17.24 5.84
N HIS A 110 7.20 16.20 6.67
CA HIS A 110 6.18 15.88 7.66
C HIS A 110 6.08 17.01 8.68
N HIS A 111 5.08 17.88 8.51
CA HIS A 111 4.68 18.87 9.50
C HIS A 111 4.09 18.16 10.73
N HIS A 112 4.95 17.80 11.68
CA HIS A 112 4.52 17.40 13.01
C HIS A 112 3.97 18.63 13.74
N HIS A 113 2.64 18.72 13.83
CA HIS A 113 1.97 19.62 14.77
C HIS A 113 2.38 19.26 16.20
N ARG A 114 3.37 19.99 16.73
CA ARG A 114 3.69 20.02 18.16
C ARG A 114 2.46 20.51 18.92
N ARG A 115 1.72 19.59 19.56
CA ARG A 115 0.74 19.96 20.57
C ARG A 115 1.52 20.30 21.85
N SER A 116 1.98 21.54 21.92
CA SER A 116 2.37 22.21 23.15
C SER A 116 1.14 22.25 24.06
N GLY A 117 1.30 21.76 25.29
CA GLY A 117 0.25 21.68 26.29
C GLY A 117 0.85 21.26 27.62
N ALA A 118 1.82 22.05 28.09
CA ALA A 118 2.27 22.01 29.46
C ALA A 118 1.11 22.42 30.36
N ASN A 119 0.73 21.55 31.30
CA ASN A 119 0.09 21.94 32.55
C ASN A 119 0.51 20.96 33.63
N LEU A 120 1.69 21.23 34.18
CA LEU A 120 2.10 20.72 35.49
C LEU A 120 1.32 21.52 36.54
N HIS A 121 0.26 20.93 37.10
CA HIS A 121 -0.33 21.43 38.33
C HIS A 121 0.30 20.68 39.51
N PHE A 122 1.16 21.38 40.24
CA PHE A 122 1.60 21.00 41.58
C PHE A 122 0.44 21.32 42.53
N ALA A 123 -0.06 20.34 43.28
CA ALA A 123 -0.96 20.56 44.41
C ALA A 123 -0.22 20.16 45.68
N SER A 124 -0.20 21.11 46.60
CA SER A 124 0.38 21.09 47.95
C SER A 124 -0.27 20.09 48.89
#